data_AF-A0A097R5D7-F1
#
_entry.id   AF-A0A097R5D7-F1
#
_cell.length_a   1.000
_cell.length_b   1.000
_cell.length_c   1.000
_cell.angle_alpha   90.00
_cell.angle_beta   90.00
_cell.angle_gamma   90.00
#
_symmetry.space_group_name_H-M   'P 1'
#
loop_
_entity.id
_entity.type
_entity.pdbx_description
1 polymer ?
#
loop_
_entity_poly.entity_id
_entity_poly.type
_entity_poly.pdbx_seq_one_letter_code
_entity_poly.pdbx_strand_id
1 'polypeptide(L)'
;MKEYRSVTFLSLMLLTTNVMSVQLPFAVQLVKNTLEQKKLLSSPTCTDYINTPDFEPGVDSVDVIEKHGGGCPGDPQVQHRLFTVNVNKKTHEMTSDINAPEEPEFSAFPAK
;
A
#
# COMPACT_ATOMS: atom_id res chain seq x y z
N MET A 1 62.61 2.33 30.98
CA MET A 1 62.02 3.59 30.47
C MET A 1 60.58 3.31 30.08
N LYS A 2 59.72 4.31 30.30
CA LYS A 2 58.25 4.27 30.45
C LYS A 2 57.47 3.55 29.34
N GLU A 3 56.55 2.68 29.77
CA GLU A 3 55.49 2.02 28.99
C GLU A 3 54.54 3.05 28.37
N TYR A 4 54.28 2.96 27.06
CA TYR A 4 53.34 3.83 26.34
C TYR A 4 52.01 3.10 26.15
N ARG A 5 51.02 3.39 27.00
CA ARG A 5 49.65 2.87 26.85
C ARG A 5 48.87 3.76 25.89
N SER A 6 48.67 3.28 24.66
CA SER A 6 47.75 3.91 23.70
C SER A 6 46.31 3.51 24.03
N VAL A 7 45.48 4.47 24.42
CA VAL A 7 44.04 4.28 24.68
C VAL A 7 43.28 4.76 23.45
N THR A 8 42.83 3.83 22.62
CA THR A 8 42.02 4.12 21.44
C THR A 8 40.57 4.29 21.86
N PHE A 9 40.08 5.54 21.88
CA PHE A 9 38.66 5.83 22.05
C PHE A 9 37.93 5.54 20.74
N LEU A 10 37.28 4.37 20.66
CA LEU A 10 36.42 4.00 19.56
C LEU A 10 35.06 4.70 19.74
N SER A 11 34.92 5.91 19.17
CA SER A 11 33.62 6.61 19.13
C SER A 11 32.65 5.83 18.25
N LEU A 12 31.68 5.17 18.89
CA LEU A 12 30.55 4.52 18.23
C LEU A 12 29.58 5.60 17.72
N MET A 13 29.69 5.97 16.44
CA MET A 13 28.70 6.79 15.75
C MET A 13 27.40 5.99 15.63
N LEU A 14 26.42 6.29 16.48
CA LEU A 14 25.04 5.82 16.33
C LEU A 14 24.41 6.55 15.13
N LEU A 15 24.51 5.94 13.95
CA LEU A 15 23.75 6.36 12.78
C LEU A 15 22.28 5.99 13.00
N THR A 16 21.48 6.90 13.56
CA THR A 16 20.04 6.78 13.56
C THR A 16 19.53 7.08 12.15
N THR A 17 19.29 6.04 11.36
CA THR A 17 18.55 6.19 10.10
C THR A 17 17.10 6.50 10.45
N ASN A 18 16.72 7.77 10.31
CA ASN A 18 15.30 8.13 10.29
C ASN A 18 14.71 7.53 9.00
N VAL A 19 14.14 6.33 9.09
CA VAL A 19 13.25 5.78 8.07
C VAL A 19 12.03 6.70 8.05
N MET A 20 12.04 7.69 7.15
CA MET A 20 10.84 8.47 6.86
C MET A 20 9.86 7.54 6.14
N SER A 21 8.87 7.05 6.88
CA SER A 21 7.72 6.37 6.28
C SER A 21 6.99 7.37 5.39
N VAL A 22 6.99 7.13 4.08
CA VAL A 22 6.16 7.91 3.16
C VAL A 22 4.71 7.71 3.57
N GLN A 23 4.02 8.80 3.93
CA GLN A 23 2.61 8.75 4.27
C GLN A 23 1.82 8.33 3.03
N LEU A 24 1.03 7.26 3.13
CA LEU A 24 0.19 6.80 2.02
C LEU A 24 -0.88 7.86 1.68
N PRO A 25 -1.32 7.97 0.41
CA PRO A 25 -2.46 8.80 0.06
C PRO A 25 -3.72 8.41 0.85
N PHE A 26 -4.58 9.39 1.15
CA PHE A 26 -5.81 9.15 1.93
C PHE A 26 -6.69 8.05 1.33
N ALA A 27 -6.92 8.07 0.00
CA ALA A 27 -7.72 7.06 -0.68
C ALA A 27 -7.15 5.65 -0.48
N VAL A 28 -5.83 5.48 -0.63
CA VAL A 28 -5.15 4.19 -0.40
C VAL A 28 -5.33 3.73 1.05
N GLN A 29 -5.17 4.63 2.02
CA GLN A 29 -5.37 4.29 3.43
C GLN A 29 -6.80 3.83 3.70
N LEU A 30 -7.80 4.54 3.16
CA LEU A 30 -9.21 4.20 3.34
C LEU A 30 -9.55 2.83 2.74
N VAL A 31 -9.08 2.58 1.51
CA VAL A 31 -9.29 1.30 0.81
C VAL A 31 -8.62 0.17 1.57
N LYS A 32 -7.33 0.31 1.91
CA LYS A 32 -6.57 -0.70 2.67
C LYS A 32 -7.24 -1.03 4.01
N ASN A 33 -7.58 -0.02 4.79
CA ASN A 33 -8.23 -0.21 6.10
C ASN A 33 -9.57 -0.95 5.95
N THR A 34 -10.35 -0.59 4.93
CA THR A 34 -11.64 -1.23 4.66
C THR A 34 -11.47 -2.70 4.29
N LEU A 35 -10.54 -3.02 3.40
CA LEU A 35 -10.25 -4.40 2.96
C LEU A 35 -9.77 -5.26 4.11
N GLU A 36 -8.90 -4.73 4.98
CA GLU A 36 -8.40 -5.43 6.17
C GLU A 36 -9.51 -5.67 7.20
N GLN A 37 -10.31 -4.65 7.51
CA GLN A 37 -11.41 -4.76 8.48
C GLN A 37 -12.49 -5.72 8.03
N LYS A 38 -12.81 -5.71 6.72
CA LYS A 38 -13.84 -6.56 6.13
C LYS A 38 -13.32 -7.92 5.66
N LYS A 39 -12.00 -8.15 5.74
CA LYS A 39 -11.31 -9.39 5.30
C LYS A 39 -11.65 -9.77 3.85
N LEU A 40 -11.61 -8.79 2.96
CA LEU A 40 -12.01 -8.95 1.56
C LEU A 40 -10.87 -9.45 0.65
N LEU A 41 -9.66 -9.62 1.20
CA LEU A 41 -8.51 -10.13 0.48
C LEU A 41 -8.08 -11.48 1.05
N SER A 42 -7.85 -12.45 0.17
CA SER A 42 -7.30 -13.76 0.54
C SER A 42 -5.85 -13.70 1.02
N SER A 43 -5.08 -12.70 0.55
CA SER A 43 -3.66 -12.56 0.91
C SER A 43 -3.25 -11.09 1.00
N PRO A 44 -3.65 -10.37 2.08
CA PRO A 44 -3.38 -8.94 2.24
C PRO A 44 -1.89 -8.57 2.19
N THR A 45 -1.00 -9.47 2.61
CA THR A 45 0.46 -9.27 2.57
C THR A 45 1.06 -9.35 1.17
N CYS A 46 0.31 -9.92 0.22
CA CYS A 46 0.66 -10.07 -1.19
C CYS A 46 -0.23 -9.20 -2.09
N THR A 47 -0.66 -8.07 -1.55
CA THR A 47 -1.44 -7.07 -2.26
C THR A 47 -0.72 -5.74 -2.18
N ASP A 48 -0.75 -4.98 -3.27
CA ASP A 48 -0.26 -3.61 -3.34
C ASP A 48 -1.33 -2.68 -3.91
N TYR A 49 -1.10 -1.37 -3.84
CA TYR A 49 -2.08 -0.34 -4.17
C TYR A 49 -1.48 0.72 -5.07
N ILE A 50 -2.12 0.98 -6.21
CA ILE A 50 -1.75 2.08 -7.11
C ILE A 50 -2.83 3.15 -7.02
N ASN A 51 -2.45 4.36 -6.63
CA ASN A 51 -3.35 5.51 -6.58
C ASN A 51 -3.26 6.33 -7.86
N THR A 52 -4.40 6.54 -8.52
CA THR A 52 -4.58 7.51 -9.59
C THR A 52 -5.39 8.68 -9.04
N PRO A 53 -4.72 9.77 -8.62
CA PRO A 53 -5.43 10.90 -8.03
C PRO A 53 -6.24 11.66 -9.07
N ASP A 54 -7.42 12.16 -8.68
CA ASP A 54 -8.33 12.93 -9.55
C ASP A 54 -8.61 12.21 -10.89
N PHE A 55 -8.83 10.89 -10.83
CA PHE A 55 -9.30 10.10 -11.97
C PHE A 55 -10.57 10.71 -12.58
N GLU A 56 -11.46 11.17 -11.71
CA GLU A 56 -12.49 12.15 -12.03
C GLU A 56 -12.41 13.33 -11.03
N PRO A 57 -12.98 14.51 -11.33
CA PRO A 57 -12.94 15.65 -10.41
C PRO A 57 -13.46 15.30 -9.01
N GLY A 58 -12.57 15.29 -8.02
CA GLY A 58 -12.92 14.95 -6.64
C GLY A 58 -13.03 13.46 -6.33
N VAL A 59 -12.62 12.58 -7.26
CA VAL A 59 -12.62 11.12 -7.11
C VAL A 59 -11.22 10.58 -7.39
N ASP A 60 -10.66 9.87 -6.42
CA ASP A 60 -9.43 9.09 -6.63
C ASP A 60 -9.79 7.66 -7.04
N SER A 61 -8.99 7.07 -7.92
CA SER A 61 -9.09 5.65 -8.27
C SER A 61 -7.92 4.90 -7.65
N VAL A 62 -8.21 3.79 -6.96
CA VAL A 62 -7.21 2.94 -6.32
C VAL A 62 -7.30 1.55 -6.92
N ASP A 63 -6.28 1.16 -7.68
CA ASP A 63 -6.14 -0.21 -8.15
C ASP A 63 -5.54 -1.07 -7.05
N VAL A 64 -6.22 -2.17 -6.75
CA VAL A 64 -5.75 -3.22 -5.85
C VAL A 64 -5.11 -4.29 -6.72
N ILE A 65 -3.81 -4.51 -6.54
CA ILE A 65 -3.02 -5.38 -7.43
C ILE A 65 -2.33 -6.50 -6.65
N GLU A 66 -2.02 -7.59 -7.35
CA GLU A 66 -1.17 -8.64 -6.80
C GLU A 66 0.27 -8.15 -6.70
N LYS A 67 0.88 -8.41 -5.54
CA LYS A 67 2.31 -8.25 -5.33
C LYS A 67 2.99 -9.60 -5.55
N HIS A 68 3.97 -9.64 -6.44
CA HIS A 68 4.76 -10.84 -6.72
C HIS A 68 6.20 -10.71 -6.20
N GLY A 69 6.83 -11.84 -5.85
CA GLY A 69 8.18 -11.89 -5.29
C GLY A 69 8.24 -11.63 -3.79
N GLY A 70 9.44 -11.72 -3.20
CA GLY A 70 9.65 -11.45 -1.76
C GLY A 70 8.84 -12.34 -0.80
N GLY A 71 8.45 -13.54 -1.25
CA GLY A 71 7.58 -14.47 -0.50
C GLY A 71 6.16 -14.59 -1.05
N CYS A 72 5.75 -13.72 -1.97
CA CYS A 72 4.47 -13.81 -2.66
C CYS A 72 4.59 -14.58 -3.98
N PRO A 73 3.58 -15.40 -4.33
CA PRO A 73 3.58 -16.19 -5.56
C PRO A 73 3.51 -15.29 -6.80
N GLY A 74 3.69 -15.87 -7.99
CA GLY A 74 3.57 -15.16 -9.26
C GLY A 74 4.90 -14.64 -9.83
N ASP A 75 4.84 -14.15 -11.07
CA ASP A 75 5.98 -13.58 -11.79
C ASP A 75 6.22 -12.13 -11.35
N PRO A 76 7.39 -11.78 -10.78
CA PRO A 76 7.71 -10.41 -10.37
C PRO A 76 7.63 -9.35 -11.48
N GLN A 77 7.67 -9.74 -12.75
CA GLN A 77 7.53 -8.82 -13.88
C GLN A 77 6.07 -8.55 -14.28
N VAL A 78 5.12 -9.27 -13.68
CA VAL A 78 3.70 -9.14 -13.95
C VAL A 78 3.00 -8.57 -12.74
N GLN A 79 2.08 -7.63 -12.95
CA GLN A 79 1.23 -7.05 -11.92
C GLN A 79 -0.23 -7.20 -12.34
N HIS A 80 -0.90 -8.24 -11.84
CA HIS A 80 -2.31 -8.44 -12.12
C HIS A 80 -3.14 -7.51 -11.24
N ARG A 81 -4.08 -6.79 -11.87
CA ARG A 81 -5.11 -6.05 -11.16
C ARG A 81 -6.14 -7.04 -10.61
N LEU A 82 -6.43 -6.97 -9.32
CA LEU A 82 -7.50 -7.72 -8.68
C LEU A 82 -8.84 -7.02 -8.88
N PHE A 83 -8.89 -5.72 -8.59
CA PHE A 83 -10.06 -4.85 -8.78
C PHE A 83 -9.65 -3.38 -8.56
N THR A 84 -10.53 -2.46 -8.89
CA THR A 84 -10.41 -1.01 -8.70
C THR A 84 -11.43 -0.52 -7.67
N VAL A 85 -11.05 0.47 -6.87
CA VAL A 85 -11.95 1.19 -5.95
C VAL A 85 -11.89 2.67 -6.24
N ASN A 86 -13.04 3.26 -6.59
CA ASN A 86 -13.19 4.70 -6.71
C ASN A 86 -13.57 5.28 -5.35
N VAL A 87 -12.92 6.37 -4.96
CA VAL A 87 -13.09 7.02 -3.66
C VAL A 87 -13.47 8.48 -3.86
N ASN A 88 -14.68 8.85 -3.43
CA ASN A 88 -15.08 10.26 -3.40
C ASN A 88 -14.34 10.99 -2.27
N LYS A 89 -13.52 11.99 -2.60
CA LYS A 89 -12.71 12.74 -1.62
C LYS A 89 -13.53 13.48 -0.58
N LYS A 90 -14.77 13.85 -0.91
CA LYS A 90 -15.63 14.66 -0.04
C LYS A 90 -16.54 13.80 0.83
N THR A 91 -17.19 12.80 0.24
CA THR A 91 -18.16 11.96 0.96
C THR A 91 -17.51 10.72 1.57
N HIS A 92 -16.30 10.37 1.13
CA HIS A 92 -15.61 9.11 1.44
C HIS A 92 -16.40 7.85 1.04
N GLU A 93 -17.45 8.02 0.22
CA GLU A 93 -18.15 6.89 -0.38
C GLU A 93 -17.23 6.23 -1.39
N MET A 94 -17.30 4.90 -1.43
CA MET A 94 -16.49 4.10 -2.33
C MET A 94 -17.37 3.25 -3.22
N THR A 95 -16.93 3.06 -4.46
CA THR A 95 -17.49 2.06 -5.37
C THR A 95 -16.38 1.18 -5.92
N SER A 96 -16.69 -0.06 -6.27
CA SER A 96 -15.71 -1.02 -6.76
C SER A 96 -16.30 -2.00 -7.76
N ASP A 97 -15.44 -2.48 -8.66
CA ASP A 97 -15.68 -3.59 -9.58
C ASP A 97 -15.26 -4.95 -8.97
N ILE A 98 -15.03 -5.06 -7.65
CA ILE A 98 -14.59 -6.30 -6.96
C ILE A 98 -15.42 -7.55 -7.28
N ASN A 99 -16.70 -7.39 -7.63
CA ASN A 99 -17.59 -8.49 -7.98
C ASN A 99 -17.48 -8.92 -9.46
N ALA A 100 -17.00 -8.02 -10.33
CA ALA A 100 -16.81 -8.27 -11.75
C ALA A 100 -15.62 -7.46 -12.29
N PRO A 101 -14.36 -7.80 -11.91
CA PRO A 101 -13.19 -6.99 -12.25
C PRO A 101 -12.81 -6.99 -13.73
N GLU A 102 -13.51 -7.73 -14.59
CA GLU A 102 -13.32 -7.67 -16.05
C GLU A 102 -14.37 -6.78 -16.72
N GLU A 103 -15.39 -6.34 -15.97
CA GLU A 103 -16.50 -5.54 -16.44
C GLU A 103 -16.43 -4.13 -15.82
N PRO A 104 -16.88 -3.07 -16.52
CA PRO A 104 -16.86 -1.70 -16.00
C PRO A 104 -17.96 -1.41 -14.97
N GLU A 105 -18.51 -2.44 -14.31
CA GLU A 105 -19.64 -2.27 -13.39
C GLU A 105 -19.16 -1.99 -11.96
N PHE A 106 -19.25 -0.72 -11.55
CA PHE A 106 -18.91 -0.30 -10.20
C PHE A 106 -20.15 -0.31 -9.30
N SER A 107 -20.03 -0.98 -8.16
CA SER A 107 -21.08 -1.09 -7.15
C SER A 107 -20.61 -0.53 -5.81
N ALA A 108 -21.54 -0.25 -4.89
CA ALA A 108 -21.20 0.30 -3.57
C ALA A 108 -20.19 -0.59 -2.82
N PHE A 109 -19.17 0.04 -2.24
CA PHE A 109 -18.06 -0.63 -1.56
C PHE A 109 -17.81 -0.06 -0.15
N PRO A 110 -17.60 -0.91 0.87
CA PRO A 110 -17.81 -2.35 0.85
C PRO A 110 -19.31 -2.67 0.68
N ALA A 111 -19.63 -3.86 0.17
CA ALA A 111 -21.02 -4.34 0.13
C ALA A 111 -21.61 -4.37 1.56
N LYS A 112 -22.91 -4.05 1.67
CA LYS A 112 -23.64 -4.04 2.95
C LYS A 112 -23.89 -5.45 3.48
#